data_AF-A0A7X7KBV3-F1
#
_entry.id   AF-A0A7X7KBV3-F1
#
_cell.length_a   1.000
_cell.length_b   1.000
_cell.length_c   1.000
_cell.angle_alpha   90.00
_cell.angle_beta   90.00
_cell.angle_gamma   90.00
#
_symmetry.space_group_name_H-M   'P 1'
#
loop_
_entity.id
_entity.type
_entity.pdbx_description
1 polymer ?
#
loop_
_entity_poly.entity_id
_entity_poly.type
_entity_poly.pdbx_seq_one_letter_code
_entity_poly.pdbx_strand_id
1 'polypeptide(L)'
;MEKTITLVTVAFCFFVWNDRYGLTAETDMVLHERGRVESPADGGRFEIEYAVKHWDARKTAVIVCDMWERHWCDSAHARGTEMAPRMNEFVAEARRRGALIVHAPSGGMEYYEGHPARRRAKDAPAAGLPDFLRRGCGQIDSEKGAVWPIDQSDEGCDCTPQCENRIVQRRQTDAVKILDEDAISYSGVEIGNLFAQRGIENVIMVGVHANMCVVGRPFGLRNLVRLGKNTVLVRDLTDAMYNPRMPPKVSHVRGTELVVEHIEKYICPTITSCDLLGGAEFRFKEDRRPRVVFVSCEIEYDSAKTLPRFAQWLRENRGCNCRVLLGEPGAGINGLDELDAADALVLYVRRQALPKQQMAMIRRYLDAGKPLVALRTSSHAFDIKAEPPEGMETWPEFDAKVLGGNYHNHLRPGTLTEIAAADEAAESPILKNLRLAGWTSTASLYLVSPLASGAKALLIGKCGEAVEPIAWTHCYRSGRVFYTSLGDANDFQSPQFRELLANALFWAMEKM
;
A
#
# COMPACT_ATOMS: atom_id res chain seq x y z
N MET A 1 -45.69 39.78 30.35
CA MET A 1 -45.38 38.33 30.26
C MET A 1 -45.31 37.98 28.78
N GLU A 2 -44.19 38.32 28.16
CA GLU A 2 -43.94 38.08 26.74
C GLU A 2 -43.49 36.63 26.53
N LYS A 3 -44.12 35.94 25.59
CA LYS A 3 -43.77 34.59 25.17
C LYS A 3 -42.70 34.68 24.08
N THR A 4 -41.48 34.30 24.42
CA THR A 4 -40.39 34.14 23.45
C THR A 4 -40.61 32.84 22.66
N ILE A 5 -40.82 32.96 21.36
CA ILE A 5 -40.81 31.85 20.40
C ILE A 5 -39.34 31.58 20.05
N THR A 6 -38.80 30.45 20.49
CA THR A 6 -37.45 30.01 20.10
C THR A 6 -37.55 29.25 18.78
N LEU A 7 -37.03 29.85 17.71
CA LEU A 7 -36.78 29.18 16.44
C LEU A 7 -35.80 28.01 16.66
N VAL A 8 -36.20 26.80 16.28
CA VAL A 8 -35.29 25.65 16.17
C VAL A 8 -34.59 25.74 14.82
N THR A 9 -33.33 26.16 14.83
CA THR A 9 -32.46 26.07 13.65
C THR A 9 -32.02 24.61 13.49
N VAL A 10 -32.52 23.97 12.43
CA VAL A 10 -32.03 22.66 11.98
C VAL A 10 -30.61 22.86 11.45
N ALA A 11 -29.61 22.47 12.23
CA ALA A 11 -28.24 22.40 11.78
C ALA A 11 -28.08 21.13 10.92
N PHE A 12 -27.92 21.31 9.61
CA PHE A 12 -27.40 20.26 8.74
C PHE A 12 -26.02 19.85 9.25
N CYS A 13 -25.86 18.57 9.60
CA CYS A 13 -24.56 17.97 9.90
C CYS A 13 -23.65 18.03 8.67
N PHE A 14 -22.89 19.13 8.54
CA PHE A 14 -21.66 19.10 7.76
C PHE A 14 -20.61 18.41 8.62
N PHE A 15 -19.97 17.40 8.02
CA PHE A 15 -18.74 16.79 8.51
C PHE A 15 -17.82 17.88 9.07
N VAL A 16 -17.31 17.67 10.30
CA VAL A 16 -16.25 18.51 10.87
C VAL A 16 -15.03 18.39 9.95
N TRP A 17 -14.91 19.35 9.03
CA TRP A 17 -13.82 19.45 8.09
C TRP A 17 -12.58 19.99 8.83
N ASN A 18 -11.41 19.46 8.51
CA ASN A 18 -10.18 19.76 9.22
C ASN A 18 -9.67 21.17 8.83
N ASP A 19 -10.15 22.22 9.52
CA ASP A 19 -9.67 23.61 9.42
C ASP A 19 -8.16 23.76 9.69
N ARG A 20 -7.51 22.69 10.19
CA ARG A 20 -6.07 22.63 10.50
C ARG A 20 -5.17 22.87 9.28
N TYR A 21 -5.63 22.61 8.06
CA TYR A 21 -4.83 22.76 6.84
C TYR A 21 -5.31 23.86 5.89
N GLY A 22 -6.48 24.48 6.15
CA GLY A 22 -7.05 25.51 5.28
C GLY A 22 -7.38 25.03 3.84
N LEU A 23 -7.57 23.73 3.66
CA LEU A 23 -7.89 23.10 2.36
C LEU A 23 -9.38 22.78 2.26
N THR A 24 -9.94 22.82 1.04
CA THR A 24 -11.30 22.33 0.78
C THR A 24 -11.29 20.87 0.33
N ALA A 25 -12.45 20.21 0.36
CA ALA A 25 -12.61 18.85 -0.15
C ALA A 25 -12.18 18.66 -1.60
N GLU A 26 -12.32 19.72 -2.37
CA GLU A 26 -12.03 19.70 -3.79
C GLU A 26 -10.54 19.79 -4.07
N THR A 27 -9.76 20.43 -3.19
CA THR A 27 -8.33 20.68 -3.39
C THR A 27 -7.42 19.82 -2.52
N ASP A 28 -7.95 19.20 -1.46
CA ASP A 28 -7.17 18.35 -0.57
C ASP A 28 -6.83 17.01 -1.24
N MET A 29 -5.54 16.66 -1.23
CA MET A 29 -5.02 15.37 -1.62
C MET A 29 -4.50 14.66 -0.37
N VAL A 30 -5.26 13.68 0.12
CA VAL A 30 -4.87 12.83 1.25
C VAL A 30 -4.03 11.68 0.70
N LEU A 31 -2.73 11.73 0.97
CA LEU A 31 -1.74 10.79 0.46
C LEU A 31 -1.25 9.87 1.57
N HIS A 32 -1.22 8.56 1.30
CA HIS A 32 -0.70 7.54 2.21
C HIS A 32 0.68 7.12 1.74
N GLU A 33 1.66 7.94 2.11
CA GLU A 33 3.06 7.72 1.79
C GLU A 33 3.58 6.45 2.45
N ARG A 34 4.34 5.67 1.67
CA ARG A 34 5.14 4.55 2.13
C ARG A 34 6.61 4.87 1.87
N GLY A 35 7.40 4.95 2.93
CA GLY A 35 8.85 5.12 2.89
C GLY A 35 9.57 3.93 3.49
N ARG A 36 10.89 3.91 3.37
CA ARG A 36 11.75 2.94 4.06
C ARG A 36 12.88 3.68 4.77
N VAL A 37 12.95 3.50 6.08
CA VAL A 37 13.94 4.19 6.92
C VAL A 37 14.90 3.18 7.52
N GLU A 38 16.19 3.51 7.53
CA GLU A 38 17.20 2.67 8.17
C GLU A 38 16.93 2.62 9.68
N SER A 39 16.83 1.41 10.22
CA SER A 39 16.65 1.15 11.64
C SER A 39 18.01 1.14 12.34
N PRO A 40 18.27 2.07 13.26
CA PRO A 40 19.50 2.05 14.06
C PRO A 40 19.59 0.80 14.95
N ALA A 41 18.44 0.22 15.32
CA ALA A 41 18.35 -0.92 16.23
C ALA A 41 18.65 -2.27 15.54
N ASP A 42 18.37 -2.39 14.24
CA ASP A 42 18.45 -3.66 13.50
C ASP A 42 19.67 -3.74 12.55
N GLY A 43 20.77 -3.04 12.88
CA GLY A 43 22.05 -3.16 12.17
C GLY A 43 22.02 -2.69 10.71
N GLY A 44 21.29 -1.60 10.43
CA GLY A 44 21.20 -1.01 9.08
C GLY A 44 20.10 -1.62 8.19
N ARG A 45 19.19 -2.41 8.76
CA ARG A 45 18.00 -2.89 8.04
C ARG A 45 17.00 -1.74 7.85
N PHE A 46 16.32 -1.75 6.71
CA PHE A 46 15.27 -0.76 6.42
C PHE A 46 13.90 -1.25 6.90
N GLU A 47 13.21 -0.41 7.66
CA GLU A 47 11.83 -0.59 8.10
C GLU A 47 10.86 0.19 7.23
N ILE A 48 9.68 -0.37 6.96
CA ILE A 48 8.63 0.32 6.23
C ILE A 48 7.97 1.32 7.17
N GLU A 49 7.92 2.57 6.75
CA GLU A 49 7.20 3.65 7.44
C GLU A 49 6.01 4.09 6.59
N TYR A 50 4.89 4.38 7.25
CA TYR A 50 3.72 4.96 6.63
C TYR A 50 3.46 6.34 7.22
N ALA A 51 3.11 7.31 6.36
CA ALA A 51 2.73 8.64 6.77
C ALA A 51 1.51 9.11 5.97
N VAL A 52 0.59 9.79 6.65
CA VAL A 52 -0.51 10.49 5.98
C VAL A 52 -0.09 11.94 5.74
N LYS A 53 -0.22 12.41 4.50
CA LYS A 53 0.04 13.80 4.11
C LYS A 53 -1.21 14.40 3.48
N HIS A 54 -1.40 15.69 3.73
CA HIS A 54 -2.40 16.52 3.06
C HIS A 54 -1.68 17.51 2.15
N TRP A 55 -1.87 17.39 0.85
CA TRP A 55 -1.27 18.28 -0.14
C TRP A 55 -2.35 19.15 -0.79
N ASP A 56 -2.07 20.44 -0.98
CA ASP A 56 -2.89 21.31 -1.83
C ASP A 56 -2.65 20.95 -3.29
N ALA A 57 -3.68 20.43 -3.97
CA ALA A 57 -3.64 20.11 -5.38
C ALA A 57 -3.14 21.29 -6.24
N ARG A 58 -3.49 22.54 -5.89
CA ARG A 58 -3.10 23.73 -6.66
C ARG A 58 -1.61 24.06 -6.58
N LYS A 59 -0.94 23.55 -5.55
CA LYS A 59 0.52 23.62 -5.37
C LYS A 59 1.23 22.32 -5.76
N THR A 60 0.52 21.42 -6.43
CA THR A 60 1.00 20.08 -6.78
C THR A 60 1.05 19.93 -8.30
N ALA A 61 2.10 19.28 -8.79
CA ALA A 61 2.20 18.87 -10.18
C ALA A 61 2.23 17.33 -10.30
N VAL A 62 1.59 16.79 -11.34
CA VAL A 62 1.74 15.38 -11.74
C VAL A 62 2.60 15.34 -13.00
N ILE A 63 3.75 14.68 -12.95
CA ILE A 63 4.58 14.43 -14.13
C ILE A 63 4.25 13.05 -14.69
N VAL A 64 3.84 13.01 -15.97
CA VAL A 64 3.66 11.79 -16.75
C VAL A 64 4.95 11.51 -17.52
N CYS A 65 5.77 10.60 -17.01
CA CYS A 65 7.06 10.25 -17.60
C CYS A 65 6.92 9.20 -18.70
N ASP A 66 7.36 9.55 -19.91
CA ASP A 66 7.71 8.59 -20.97
C ASP A 66 6.61 7.55 -21.32
N MET A 67 5.33 7.91 -21.21
CA MET A 67 4.21 7.03 -21.62
C MET A 67 4.08 6.96 -23.14
N TRP A 68 5.01 6.27 -23.79
CA TRP A 68 5.16 6.24 -25.24
C TRP A 68 3.99 5.54 -25.96
N GLU A 69 3.58 6.09 -27.11
CA GLU A 69 2.62 5.47 -28.04
C GLU A 69 3.14 4.13 -28.58
N ARG A 70 4.44 4.07 -28.86
CA ARG A 70 5.14 2.83 -29.19
C ARG A 70 6.44 2.76 -28.42
N HIS A 71 6.76 1.57 -27.96
CA HIS A 71 8.06 1.25 -27.38
C HIS A 71 8.77 0.21 -28.26
N TRP A 72 10.10 0.23 -28.29
CA TRP A 72 10.89 -0.69 -29.11
C TRP A 72 10.82 -2.13 -28.59
N CYS A 73 10.61 -2.28 -27.28
CA CYS A 73 10.34 -3.55 -26.60
C CYS A 73 8.82 -3.77 -26.53
N ASP A 74 8.34 -4.85 -27.16
CA ASP A 74 6.91 -5.14 -27.32
C ASP A 74 6.20 -5.42 -25.99
N SER A 75 6.87 -6.11 -25.06
CA SER A 75 6.35 -6.37 -23.71
C SER A 75 6.22 -5.10 -22.88
N ALA A 76 7.21 -4.21 -22.92
CA ALA A 76 7.13 -2.89 -22.28
C ALA A 76 6.03 -2.03 -22.91
N HIS A 77 5.85 -2.10 -24.24
CA HIS A 77 4.71 -1.45 -24.91
C HIS A 77 3.37 -2.01 -24.43
N ALA A 78 3.24 -3.33 -24.29
CA ALA A 78 2.02 -3.97 -23.80
C ALA A 78 1.69 -3.57 -22.35
N ARG A 79 2.68 -3.55 -21.45
CA ARG A 79 2.49 -3.07 -20.07
C ARG A 79 2.12 -1.59 -20.02
N GLY A 80 2.80 -0.74 -20.79
CA GLY A 80 2.44 0.68 -20.92
C GLY A 80 1.00 0.87 -21.41
N THR A 81 0.56 0.08 -22.39
CA THR A 81 -0.81 0.09 -22.92
C THR A 81 -1.84 -0.34 -21.88
N GLU A 82 -1.53 -1.38 -21.09
CA GLU A 82 -2.41 -1.88 -20.05
C GLU A 82 -2.60 -0.89 -18.90
N MET A 83 -1.54 -0.18 -18.53
CA MET A 83 -1.53 0.79 -17.42
C MET A 83 -2.13 2.16 -17.81
N ALA A 84 -2.05 2.55 -19.09
CA ALA A 84 -2.43 3.87 -19.55
C ALA A 84 -3.88 4.30 -19.18
N PRO A 85 -4.92 3.45 -19.26
CA PRO A 85 -6.28 3.84 -18.87
C PRO A 85 -6.39 4.28 -17.40
N ARG A 86 -5.83 3.49 -16.47
CA ARG A 86 -5.85 3.80 -15.04
C ARG A 86 -5.01 5.03 -14.72
N MET A 87 -3.89 5.20 -15.41
CA MET A 87 -3.08 6.42 -15.30
C MET A 87 -3.84 7.65 -15.80
N ASN A 88 -4.61 7.52 -16.88
CA ASN A 88 -5.45 8.61 -17.38
C ASN A 88 -6.55 9.00 -16.38
N GLU A 89 -7.19 8.04 -15.71
CA GLU A 89 -8.11 8.32 -14.60
C GLU A 89 -7.43 9.12 -13.48
N PHE A 90 -6.23 8.69 -13.07
CA PHE A 90 -5.46 9.36 -12.02
C PHE A 90 -5.10 10.80 -12.41
N VAL A 91 -4.61 10.99 -13.64
CA VAL A 91 -4.26 12.31 -14.19
C VAL A 91 -5.51 13.20 -14.29
N ALA A 92 -6.63 12.66 -14.75
CA ALA A 92 -7.89 13.40 -14.85
C ALA A 92 -8.39 13.85 -13.47
N GLU A 93 -8.33 12.97 -12.46
CA GLU A 93 -8.73 13.32 -11.09
C GLU A 93 -7.78 14.35 -10.46
N ALA A 94 -6.47 14.19 -10.63
CA ALA A 94 -5.51 15.18 -10.15
C ALA A 94 -5.75 16.55 -10.79
N ARG A 95 -6.01 16.59 -12.11
CA ARG A 95 -6.37 17.80 -12.85
C ARG A 95 -7.66 18.42 -12.32
N ARG A 96 -8.71 17.60 -12.09
CA ARG A 96 -10.00 18.05 -11.55
C ARG A 96 -9.85 18.74 -10.19
N ARG A 97 -8.92 18.28 -9.35
CA ARG A 97 -8.60 18.91 -8.05
C ARG A 97 -7.73 20.18 -8.16
N GLY A 98 -7.19 20.47 -9.34
CA GLY A 98 -6.41 21.67 -9.63
C GLY A 98 -4.90 21.46 -9.76
N ALA A 99 -4.42 20.22 -9.81
CA ALA A 99 -3.00 19.94 -10.03
C ALA A 99 -2.56 20.26 -11.46
N LEU A 100 -1.32 20.75 -11.60
CA LEU A 100 -0.69 20.93 -12.90
C LEU A 100 -0.28 19.57 -13.48
N ILE A 101 -0.74 19.22 -14.67
CA ILE A 101 -0.27 18.03 -15.37
C ILE A 101 0.87 18.40 -16.31
N VAL A 102 1.99 17.67 -16.21
CA VAL A 102 3.17 17.83 -17.07
C VAL A 102 3.45 16.52 -17.80
N HIS A 103 3.24 16.50 -19.10
CA HIS A 103 3.62 15.39 -19.97
C HIS A 103 5.08 15.52 -20.36
N ALA A 104 5.88 14.52 -20.00
CA ALA A 104 7.31 14.53 -20.19
C ALA A 104 7.79 13.37 -21.07
N PRO A 105 7.47 13.36 -22.39
CA PRO A 105 8.07 12.45 -23.34
C PRO A 105 9.53 12.88 -23.60
N SER A 106 10.49 12.04 -23.21
CA SER A 106 11.93 12.24 -23.39
C SER A 106 12.39 12.13 -24.86
N GLY A 107 11.90 13.03 -25.71
CA GLY A 107 12.22 13.13 -27.14
C GLY A 107 10.99 13.31 -28.02
N GLY A 108 11.21 13.59 -29.31
CA GLY A 108 10.14 13.80 -30.31
C GLY A 108 9.31 15.07 -30.09
N MET A 109 9.94 16.11 -29.54
CA MET A 109 9.27 17.38 -29.22
C MET A 109 8.78 18.13 -30.45
N GLU A 110 9.32 17.83 -31.63
CA GLU A 110 8.89 18.40 -32.90
C GLU A 110 7.40 18.12 -33.15
N TYR A 111 6.90 16.97 -32.69
CA TYR A 111 5.49 16.62 -32.76
C TYR A 111 4.58 17.58 -31.97
N TYR A 112 5.11 18.20 -30.91
CA TYR A 112 4.36 19.03 -29.97
C TYR A 112 4.56 20.54 -30.17
N GLU A 113 5.39 20.99 -31.11
CA GLU A 113 5.82 22.39 -31.20
C GLU A 113 4.64 23.38 -31.37
N GLY A 114 3.56 22.94 -32.03
CA GLY A 114 2.32 23.73 -32.20
C GLY A 114 1.30 23.61 -31.06
N HIS A 115 1.51 22.75 -30.07
CA HIS A 115 0.53 22.45 -29.03
C HIS A 115 0.51 23.54 -27.93
N PRO A 116 -0.66 24.01 -27.43
CA PRO A 116 -0.74 24.99 -26.35
C PRO A 116 0.05 24.59 -25.09
N ALA A 117 -0.06 23.33 -24.68
CA ALA A 117 0.70 22.78 -23.56
C ALA A 117 2.23 22.82 -23.74
N ARG A 118 2.74 22.71 -24.99
CA ARG A 118 4.18 22.89 -25.25
C ARG A 118 4.59 24.34 -25.09
N ARG A 119 3.82 25.28 -25.65
CA ARG A 119 4.05 26.72 -25.49
C ARG A 119 4.06 27.13 -24.02
N ARG A 120 3.10 26.64 -23.22
CA ARG A 120 3.04 26.90 -21.77
C ARG A 120 4.34 26.58 -21.03
N ALA A 121 5.00 25.47 -21.37
CA ALA A 121 6.28 25.12 -20.77
C ALA A 121 7.44 26.01 -21.25
N LYS A 122 7.45 26.40 -22.54
CA LYS A 122 8.48 27.28 -23.12
C LYS A 122 8.38 28.73 -22.62
N ASP A 123 7.15 29.21 -22.46
CA ASP A 123 6.86 30.61 -22.12
C ASP A 123 6.99 30.88 -20.61
N ALA A 124 7.22 29.84 -19.80
CA ALA A 124 7.46 29.98 -18.37
C ALA A 124 8.73 30.82 -18.14
N PRO A 125 8.66 31.90 -17.33
CA PRO A 125 9.79 32.81 -17.14
C PRO A 125 10.96 32.11 -16.45
N ALA A 126 12.18 32.50 -16.82
CA ALA A 126 13.39 31.96 -16.20
C ALA A 126 13.42 32.26 -14.70
N ALA A 127 13.64 31.22 -13.89
CA ALA A 127 13.58 31.30 -12.42
C ALA A 127 14.95 31.16 -11.72
N GLY A 128 16.06 31.32 -12.46
CA GLY A 128 17.41 31.21 -11.88
C GLY A 128 17.73 29.82 -11.32
N LEU A 129 17.26 28.77 -11.99
CA LEU A 129 17.36 27.39 -11.49
C LEU A 129 18.79 26.84 -11.53
N PRO A 130 19.11 25.85 -10.66
CA PRO A 130 20.41 25.19 -10.68
C PRO A 130 20.73 24.49 -12.01
N ASP A 131 21.98 24.56 -12.45
CA ASP A 131 22.44 23.98 -13.73
C ASP A 131 22.29 22.46 -13.82
N PHE A 132 22.21 21.76 -12.69
CA PHE A 132 22.05 20.30 -12.69
C PHE A 132 20.74 19.84 -13.34
N LEU A 133 19.71 20.71 -13.42
CA LEU A 133 18.45 20.41 -14.10
C LEU A 133 18.57 20.33 -15.63
N ARG A 134 19.73 20.72 -16.20
CA ARG A 134 19.99 20.59 -17.63
C ARG A 134 20.34 19.15 -18.04
N ARG A 135 20.64 18.27 -17.06
CA ARG A 135 21.15 16.92 -17.29
C ARG A 135 20.40 15.90 -16.43
N GLY A 136 20.42 14.65 -16.87
CA GLY A 136 19.97 13.54 -16.04
C GLY A 136 20.85 13.34 -14.81
N CYS A 137 20.33 12.62 -13.82
CA CYS A 137 21.01 12.34 -12.56
C CYS A 137 21.14 10.81 -12.35
N GLY A 138 22.39 10.34 -12.34
CA GLY A 138 22.68 8.92 -12.16
C GLY A 138 22.59 8.44 -10.71
N GLN A 139 22.79 9.33 -9.74
CA GLN A 139 22.78 9.02 -8.30
C GLN A 139 22.68 10.31 -7.47
N ILE A 140 22.06 10.25 -6.30
CA ILE A 140 22.08 11.31 -5.28
C ILE A 140 22.80 10.88 -4.00
N ASP A 141 23.07 11.83 -3.09
CA ASP A 141 23.88 11.56 -1.89
C ASP A 141 23.32 10.45 -0.99
N SER A 142 22.00 10.39 -0.83
CA SER A 142 21.31 9.34 -0.05
C SER A 142 21.42 7.95 -0.68
N GLU A 143 21.80 7.83 -1.96
CA GLU A 143 22.05 6.55 -2.62
C GLU A 143 23.52 6.11 -2.54
N LYS A 144 24.41 6.88 -1.88
CA LYS A 144 25.83 6.51 -1.76
C LYS A 144 25.98 5.18 -1.02
N GLY A 145 26.70 4.25 -1.63
CA GLY A 145 26.89 2.90 -1.08
C GLY A 145 25.69 1.95 -1.28
N ALA A 146 24.58 2.44 -1.83
CA ALA A 146 23.44 1.58 -2.16
C ALA A 146 23.77 0.67 -3.35
N VAL A 147 23.27 -0.56 -3.30
CA VAL A 147 23.36 -1.52 -4.39
C VAL A 147 22.08 -1.43 -5.23
N TRP A 148 22.23 -1.24 -6.55
CA TRP A 148 21.10 -1.21 -7.46
C TRP A 148 20.40 -2.58 -7.50
N PRO A 149 19.06 -2.65 -7.41
CA PRO A 149 18.36 -3.90 -7.08
C PRO A 149 18.19 -4.89 -8.23
N ILE A 150 18.38 -4.45 -9.48
CA ILE A 150 18.19 -5.27 -10.68
C ILE A 150 19.36 -5.09 -11.66
N ASP A 151 19.68 -6.12 -12.42
CA ASP A 151 20.58 -6.01 -13.56
C ASP A 151 19.80 -5.57 -14.80
N GLN A 152 20.21 -4.44 -15.36
CA GLN A 152 19.62 -3.80 -16.54
C GLN A 152 20.67 -3.57 -17.64
N SER A 153 21.78 -4.29 -17.59
CA SER A 153 22.89 -4.16 -18.54
C SER A 153 22.52 -4.58 -19.98
N ASP A 154 21.44 -5.33 -20.14
CA ASP A 154 20.86 -5.76 -21.41
C ASP A 154 19.68 -4.88 -21.88
N GLU A 155 19.53 -3.70 -21.27
CA GLU A 155 18.45 -2.73 -21.49
C GLU A 155 17.06 -3.22 -21.07
N GLY A 156 16.94 -4.41 -20.47
CA GLY A 156 15.74 -4.88 -19.77
C GLY A 156 14.62 -5.43 -20.64
N CYS A 157 14.87 -5.74 -21.93
CA CYS A 157 13.86 -6.37 -22.78
C CYS A 157 13.69 -7.86 -22.41
N ASP A 158 12.46 -8.24 -22.09
CA ASP A 158 12.03 -9.59 -21.69
C ASP A 158 11.36 -10.40 -22.82
N CYS A 159 11.25 -9.83 -24.03
CA CYS A 159 10.74 -10.54 -25.21
C CYS A 159 11.64 -11.71 -25.65
N THR A 160 11.05 -12.70 -26.32
CA THR A 160 11.77 -13.84 -26.92
C THR A 160 11.33 -14.06 -28.37
N PRO A 161 12.21 -13.86 -29.37
CA PRO A 161 13.56 -13.28 -29.25
C PRO A 161 13.53 -11.84 -28.71
N GLN A 162 14.66 -11.38 -28.17
CA GLN A 162 14.79 -10.01 -27.68
C GLN A 162 14.56 -9.03 -28.84
N CYS A 163 13.75 -8.00 -28.61
CA CYS A 163 13.48 -6.97 -29.61
C CYS A 163 14.77 -6.18 -29.91
N GLU A 164 14.95 -5.78 -31.17
CA GLU A 164 16.03 -4.87 -31.56
C GLU A 164 15.74 -3.47 -31.00
N ASN A 165 16.69 -2.89 -30.25
CA ASN A 165 16.56 -1.52 -29.75
C ASN A 165 16.73 -0.53 -30.91
N ARG A 166 15.59 -0.02 -31.40
CA ARG A 166 15.51 0.98 -32.46
C ARG A 166 14.65 2.15 -32.01
N ILE A 167 14.93 3.32 -32.56
CA ILE A 167 14.07 4.48 -32.33
C ILE A 167 12.71 4.23 -32.98
N VAL A 168 11.69 4.07 -32.15
CA VAL A 168 10.28 4.08 -32.54
C VAL A 168 9.70 5.49 -32.39
N GLN A 169 8.53 5.75 -32.99
CA GLN A 169 7.86 7.06 -32.96
C GLN A 169 7.82 7.63 -31.54
N ARG A 170 8.53 8.75 -31.32
CA ARG A 170 8.67 9.38 -30.00
C ARG A 170 7.53 10.36 -29.74
N ARG A 171 6.34 9.84 -29.45
CA ARG A 171 5.23 10.63 -28.89
C ARG A 171 4.60 9.87 -27.73
N GLN A 172 4.02 10.58 -26.78
CA GLN A 172 3.15 10.00 -25.76
C GLN A 172 1.93 9.35 -26.39
N THR A 173 1.42 8.30 -25.77
CA THR A 173 0.19 7.64 -26.17
C THR A 173 -1.03 8.55 -26.02
N ASP A 174 -1.97 8.43 -26.97
CA ASP A 174 -3.25 9.14 -26.95
C ASP A 174 -4.21 8.58 -25.86
N ALA A 175 -3.85 7.48 -25.19
CA ALA A 175 -4.61 6.91 -24.07
C ALA A 175 -4.51 7.77 -22.79
N VAL A 176 -3.39 8.49 -22.59
CA VAL A 176 -3.25 9.49 -21.53
C VAL A 176 -3.46 10.86 -22.14
N LYS A 177 -4.63 11.45 -21.89
CA LYS A 177 -5.08 12.68 -22.56
C LYS A 177 -4.23 13.88 -22.14
N ILE A 178 -3.70 14.56 -23.15
CA ILE A 178 -3.06 15.87 -23.05
C ILE A 178 -4.11 16.92 -23.37
N LEU A 179 -4.37 17.84 -22.44
CA LEU A 179 -5.29 18.96 -22.61
C LEU A 179 -4.54 20.27 -22.85
N ASP A 180 -5.28 21.27 -23.32
CA ASP A 180 -4.71 22.59 -23.65
C ASP A 180 -4.20 23.33 -22.42
N GLU A 181 -4.68 23.02 -21.21
CA GLU A 181 -4.22 23.56 -19.93
C GLU A 181 -2.95 22.90 -19.35
N ASP A 182 -2.56 21.73 -19.85
CA ASP A 182 -1.43 20.95 -19.34
C ASP A 182 -0.08 21.53 -19.77
N ALA A 183 1.04 20.90 -19.45
CA ALA A 183 2.35 21.27 -19.97
C ALA A 183 3.02 20.10 -20.69
N ILE A 184 3.84 20.39 -21.71
CA ILE A 184 4.66 19.38 -22.40
C ILE A 184 6.11 19.84 -22.43
N SER A 185 6.99 19.07 -21.78
CA SER A 185 8.44 19.25 -21.85
C SER A 185 9.15 18.05 -21.25
N TYR A 186 10.36 17.75 -21.73
CA TYR A 186 11.31 16.86 -21.05
C TYR A 186 12.52 17.62 -20.47
N SER A 187 12.53 18.95 -20.59
CA SER A 187 13.60 19.79 -20.07
C SER A 187 13.36 20.07 -18.58
N GLY A 188 14.29 19.66 -17.73
CA GLY A 188 14.21 19.93 -16.29
C GLY A 188 14.17 21.44 -15.98
N VAL A 189 14.78 22.27 -16.84
CA VAL A 189 14.78 23.73 -16.68
C VAL A 189 13.43 24.34 -17.03
N GLU A 190 12.81 23.94 -18.15
CA GLU A 190 11.50 24.46 -18.54
C GLU A 190 10.42 24.05 -17.54
N ILE A 191 10.43 22.78 -17.11
CA ILE A 191 9.53 22.28 -16.07
C ILE A 191 9.77 23.01 -14.74
N GLY A 192 11.02 23.18 -14.33
CA GLY A 192 11.35 23.90 -13.11
C GLY A 192 10.92 25.37 -13.13
N ASN A 193 11.01 26.04 -14.30
CA ASN A 193 10.57 27.43 -14.47
C ASN A 193 9.06 27.52 -14.28
N LEU A 194 8.33 26.57 -14.90
CA LEU A 194 6.88 26.48 -14.75
C LEU A 194 6.47 26.19 -13.30
N PHE A 195 7.22 25.34 -12.59
CA PHE A 195 7.00 25.08 -11.16
C PHE A 195 7.21 26.34 -10.32
N ALA A 196 8.27 27.12 -10.58
CA ALA A 196 8.51 28.37 -9.89
C ALA A 196 7.41 29.40 -10.17
N GLN A 197 7.01 29.56 -11.43
CA GLN A 197 5.92 30.46 -11.84
C GLN A 197 4.60 30.16 -11.12
N ARG A 198 4.30 28.88 -10.90
CA ARG A 198 3.03 28.42 -10.32
C ARG A 198 3.08 28.14 -8.82
N GLY A 199 4.23 28.35 -8.17
CA GLY A 199 4.40 28.05 -6.75
C GLY A 199 4.20 26.56 -6.43
N ILE A 200 4.62 25.68 -7.33
CA ILE A 200 4.53 24.23 -7.12
C ILE A 200 5.52 23.82 -6.04
N GLU A 201 5.01 23.19 -4.99
CA GLU A 201 5.78 22.68 -3.84
C GLU A 201 5.92 21.16 -3.92
N ASN A 202 4.89 20.47 -4.42
CA ASN A 202 4.79 19.03 -4.43
C ASN A 202 4.75 18.45 -5.85
N VAL A 203 5.37 17.28 -6.04
CA VAL A 203 5.43 16.61 -7.34
C VAL A 203 5.11 15.13 -7.18
N ILE A 204 4.09 14.68 -7.90
CA ILE A 204 3.71 13.28 -8.04
C ILE A 204 4.24 12.78 -9.38
N MET A 205 5.01 11.69 -9.36
CA MET A 205 5.54 11.05 -10.55
C MET A 205 4.72 9.82 -10.91
N VAL A 206 4.28 9.74 -12.17
CA VAL A 206 3.73 8.53 -12.80
C VAL A 206 4.49 8.26 -14.10
N GLY A 207 4.44 7.04 -14.63
CA GLY A 207 5.07 6.72 -15.91
C GLY A 207 6.04 5.55 -15.85
N VAL A 208 6.70 5.28 -16.97
CA VAL A 208 7.42 4.02 -17.18
C VAL A 208 8.94 4.17 -17.13
N HIS A 209 9.57 3.02 -16.96
CA HIS A 209 11.00 2.83 -16.75
C HIS A 209 11.47 3.44 -15.42
N ALA A 210 10.86 2.98 -14.33
CA ALA A 210 11.17 3.28 -12.94
C ALA A 210 12.68 3.28 -12.66
N ASN A 211 13.40 2.35 -13.27
CA ASN A 211 14.84 2.14 -13.13
C ASN A 211 15.73 2.97 -14.07
N MET A 212 15.12 3.78 -14.93
CA MET A 212 15.82 4.62 -15.91
C MET A 212 15.22 6.02 -15.94
N CYS A 213 14.09 6.21 -16.62
CA CYS A 213 13.60 7.53 -16.99
C CYS A 213 12.98 8.27 -15.80
N VAL A 214 12.10 7.58 -15.07
CA VAL A 214 11.43 8.08 -13.86
C VAL A 214 12.44 8.58 -12.82
N VAL A 215 13.51 7.83 -12.56
CA VAL A 215 14.53 8.22 -11.57
C VAL A 215 15.55 9.22 -12.12
N GLY A 216 15.97 9.06 -13.39
CA GLY A 216 17.23 9.59 -13.87
C GLY A 216 17.13 10.72 -14.91
N ARG A 217 15.96 10.99 -15.51
CA ARG A 217 15.83 12.10 -16.47
C ARG A 217 16.08 13.46 -15.80
N PRO A 218 16.30 14.54 -16.58
CA PRO A 218 16.45 15.89 -16.01
C PRO A 218 15.31 16.32 -15.09
N PHE A 219 14.10 15.83 -15.33
CA PHE A 219 12.89 16.03 -14.52
C PHE A 219 12.57 14.85 -13.58
N GLY A 220 13.43 13.84 -13.52
CA GLY A 220 13.21 12.61 -12.75
C GLY A 220 13.35 12.82 -11.24
N LEU A 221 12.93 11.81 -10.47
CA LEU A 221 12.81 11.83 -9.00
C LEU A 221 14.07 12.39 -8.32
N ARG A 222 15.26 11.95 -8.74
CA ARG A 222 16.53 12.39 -8.16
C ARG A 222 16.73 13.90 -8.25
N ASN A 223 16.44 14.49 -9.40
CA ASN A 223 16.58 15.93 -9.58
C ASN A 223 15.47 16.72 -8.89
N LEU A 224 14.25 16.17 -8.81
CA LEU A 224 13.15 16.79 -8.06
C LEU A 224 13.47 16.89 -6.55
N VAL A 225 14.01 15.82 -5.99
CA VAL A 225 14.48 15.78 -4.59
C VAL A 225 15.65 16.75 -4.38
N ARG A 226 16.64 16.78 -5.28
CA ARG A 226 17.74 17.76 -5.24
C ARG A 226 17.28 19.21 -5.37
N LEU A 227 16.16 19.44 -6.07
CA LEU A 227 15.53 20.75 -6.20
C LEU A 227 14.70 21.13 -4.95
N GLY A 228 14.57 20.21 -3.97
CA GLY A 228 13.83 20.44 -2.73
C GLY A 228 12.32 20.33 -2.86
N LYS A 229 11.80 19.61 -3.88
CA LYS A 229 10.36 19.34 -4.01
C LYS A 229 9.93 18.18 -3.12
N ASN A 230 8.75 18.29 -2.52
CA ASN A 230 8.10 17.14 -1.89
C ASN A 230 7.70 16.18 -3.01
N THR A 231 8.38 15.05 -3.12
CA THR A 231 8.28 14.18 -4.29
C THR A 231 7.76 12.82 -3.88
N VAL A 232 6.82 12.27 -4.63
CA VAL A 232 6.35 10.88 -4.48
C VAL A 232 6.24 10.18 -5.83
N LEU A 233 6.47 8.86 -5.84
CA LEU A 233 6.15 8.00 -6.98
C LEU A 233 4.81 7.29 -6.73
N VAL A 234 3.96 7.19 -7.75
CA VAL A 234 2.76 6.33 -7.69
C VAL A 234 3.17 4.90 -8.07
N ARG A 235 3.37 4.04 -7.06
CA ARG A 235 4.06 2.74 -7.24
C ARG A 235 3.28 1.70 -8.04
N ASP A 236 1.97 1.85 -8.16
CA ASP A 236 1.10 1.01 -9.00
C ASP A 236 0.86 1.63 -10.39
N LEU A 237 1.36 2.84 -10.66
CA LEU A 237 1.34 3.49 -11.98
C LEU A 237 2.75 3.68 -12.55
N THR A 238 3.57 2.64 -12.40
CA THR A 238 4.92 2.58 -12.96
C THR A 238 5.29 1.18 -13.44
N ASP A 239 6.33 1.11 -14.25
CA ASP A 239 6.92 -0.13 -14.79
C ASP A 239 8.45 0.01 -14.85
N ALA A 240 9.20 -1.08 -14.73
CA ALA A 240 10.66 -1.07 -14.94
C ALA A 240 11.03 -1.73 -16.28
N MET A 241 12.14 -1.30 -16.88
CA MET A 241 12.80 -2.12 -17.91
C MET A 241 13.64 -3.18 -17.21
N TYR A 242 13.07 -4.37 -17.06
CA TYR A 242 13.73 -5.49 -16.41
C TYR A 242 13.48 -6.79 -17.16
N ASN A 243 14.58 -7.51 -17.39
CA ASN A 243 14.57 -8.83 -17.97
C ASN A 243 14.65 -9.90 -16.86
N PRO A 244 13.59 -10.71 -16.62
CA PRO A 244 13.56 -11.74 -15.58
C PRO A 244 14.67 -12.81 -15.65
N ARG A 245 15.37 -12.92 -16.78
CA ARG A 245 16.51 -13.84 -16.95
C ARG A 245 17.81 -13.27 -16.38
N MET A 246 17.87 -11.95 -16.18
CA MET A 246 18.99 -11.23 -15.58
C MET A 246 18.85 -11.20 -14.05
N PRO A 247 19.97 -11.11 -13.29
CA PRO A 247 19.92 -10.96 -11.83
C PRO A 247 18.91 -9.88 -11.37
N PRO A 248 18.13 -10.12 -10.30
CA PRO A 248 18.20 -11.26 -9.37
C PRO A 248 17.39 -12.50 -9.79
N LYS A 249 16.95 -12.60 -11.05
CA LYS A 249 16.16 -13.71 -11.60
C LYS A 249 14.81 -13.92 -10.91
N VAL A 250 14.10 -12.83 -10.70
CA VAL A 250 12.73 -12.80 -10.18
C VAL A 250 11.75 -12.49 -11.30
N SER A 251 10.44 -12.65 -11.05
CA SER A 251 9.43 -12.23 -12.02
C SER A 251 9.56 -10.75 -12.36
N HIS A 252 9.10 -10.35 -13.55
CA HIS A 252 9.15 -8.95 -13.99
C HIS A 252 8.55 -8.00 -12.94
N VAL A 253 7.35 -8.33 -12.48
CA VAL A 253 6.62 -7.58 -11.45
C VAL A 253 7.43 -7.47 -10.14
N ARG A 254 8.10 -8.53 -9.70
CA ARG A 254 8.95 -8.45 -8.50
C ARG A 254 10.19 -7.59 -8.75
N GLY A 255 10.77 -7.61 -9.94
CA GLY A 255 11.85 -6.71 -10.33
C GLY A 255 11.45 -5.23 -10.24
N THR A 256 10.26 -4.88 -10.75
CA THR A 256 9.68 -3.54 -10.61
C THR A 256 9.47 -3.17 -9.14
N GLU A 257 8.95 -4.09 -8.31
CA GLU A 257 8.82 -3.85 -6.87
C GLU A 257 10.17 -3.58 -6.19
N LEU A 258 11.23 -4.31 -6.54
CA LEU A 258 12.56 -4.07 -5.95
C LEU A 258 13.11 -2.68 -6.31
N VAL A 259 12.83 -2.18 -7.51
CA VAL A 259 13.16 -0.80 -7.92
C VAL A 259 12.36 0.21 -7.09
N VAL A 260 11.07 -0.02 -6.89
CA VAL A 260 10.23 0.80 -6.00
C VAL A 260 10.77 0.78 -4.57
N GLU A 261 11.17 -0.38 -4.05
CA GLU A 261 11.77 -0.49 -2.72
C GLU A 261 13.10 0.28 -2.60
N HIS A 262 13.92 0.32 -3.66
CA HIS A 262 15.12 1.17 -3.70
C HIS A 262 14.77 2.65 -3.68
N ILE A 263 13.78 3.06 -4.44
CA ILE A 263 13.28 4.45 -4.45
C ILE A 263 12.81 4.85 -3.05
N GLU A 264 12.04 3.99 -2.36
CA GLU A 264 11.54 4.21 -1.00
C GLU A 264 12.64 4.35 0.05
N LYS A 265 13.78 3.65 -0.13
CA LYS A 265 14.91 3.68 0.80
C LYS A 265 15.75 4.94 0.67
N TYR A 266 15.95 5.40 -0.58
CA TYR A 266 17.05 6.32 -0.86
C TYR A 266 16.64 7.59 -1.61
N ILE A 267 15.47 7.63 -2.25
CA ILE A 267 15.09 8.77 -3.11
C ILE A 267 13.88 9.50 -2.52
N CYS A 268 12.74 8.84 -2.45
CA CYS A 268 11.50 9.46 -1.96
C CYS A 268 10.44 8.42 -1.56
N PRO A 269 9.44 8.80 -0.74
CA PRO A 269 8.29 7.95 -0.47
C PRO A 269 7.46 7.63 -1.72
N THR A 270 6.56 6.66 -1.60
CA THR A 270 5.62 6.30 -2.66
C THR A 270 4.17 6.31 -2.19
N ILE A 271 3.26 6.54 -3.12
CA ILE A 271 1.81 6.49 -2.91
C ILE A 271 1.19 5.49 -3.91
N THR A 272 -0.13 5.31 -3.86
CA THR A 272 -0.88 4.50 -4.84
C THR A 272 -1.94 5.29 -5.56
N SER A 273 -2.37 4.82 -6.72
CA SER A 273 -3.49 5.42 -7.46
C SER A 273 -4.76 5.52 -6.62
N CYS A 274 -4.94 4.63 -5.64
CA CYS A 274 -6.05 4.62 -4.70
C CYS A 274 -6.15 5.88 -3.83
N ASP A 275 -5.06 6.61 -3.61
CA ASP A 275 -5.11 7.84 -2.80
C ASP A 275 -5.96 8.93 -3.46
N LEU A 276 -6.03 8.94 -4.80
CA LEU A 276 -6.93 9.85 -5.54
C LEU A 276 -8.19 9.17 -6.06
N LEU A 277 -8.10 7.90 -6.45
CA LEU A 277 -9.17 7.20 -7.16
C LEU A 277 -10.03 6.28 -6.28
N GLY A 278 -9.56 5.95 -5.07
CA GLY A 278 -10.08 4.83 -4.31
C GLY A 278 -9.96 3.50 -5.05
N GLY A 279 -10.68 2.51 -4.54
CA GLY A 279 -10.73 1.14 -5.04
C GLY A 279 -9.42 0.39 -4.89
N ALA A 280 -9.21 -0.53 -5.82
CA ALA A 280 -8.06 -1.42 -5.85
C ALA A 280 -6.84 -0.81 -6.55
N GLU A 281 -5.65 -1.11 -6.02
CA GLU A 281 -4.35 -0.82 -6.65
C GLU A 281 -4.34 -1.43 -8.05
N PHE A 282 -3.81 -0.67 -9.01
CA PHE A 282 -3.60 -1.17 -10.36
C PHE A 282 -2.70 -2.40 -10.31
N ARG A 283 -3.03 -3.38 -11.15
CA ARG A 283 -2.33 -4.65 -11.19
C ARG A 283 -2.27 -5.15 -12.61
N PHE A 284 -1.05 -5.41 -13.09
CA PHE A 284 -0.86 -6.05 -14.37
C PHE A 284 -1.49 -7.45 -14.40
N LYS A 285 -2.10 -7.82 -15.52
CA LYS A 285 -2.71 -9.15 -15.76
C LYS A 285 -1.73 -10.30 -15.60
N GLU A 286 -0.43 -10.06 -15.81
CA GLU A 286 0.62 -11.05 -15.60
C GLU A 286 0.87 -11.37 -14.12
N ASP A 287 0.54 -10.44 -13.21
CA ASP A 287 0.66 -10.69 -11.78
C ASP A 287 -0.48 -11.60 -11.33
N ARG A 288 -0.17 -12.88 -11.08
CA ARG A 288 -1.12 -13.92 -10.62
C ARG A 288 -1.00 -14.28 -9.14
N ARG A 289 -0.15 -13.58 -8.39
CA ARG A 289 0.07 -13.77 -6.95
C ARG A 289 -1.24 -13.59 -6.14
N PRO A 290 -1.46 -14.29 -5.02
CA PRO A 290 -2.62 -13.97 -4.19
C PRO A 290 -2.55 -12.54 -3.64
N ARG A 291 -3.66 -11.77 -3.71
CA ARG A 291 -3.80 -10.45 -3.08
C ARG A 291 -4.20 -10.61 -1.63
N VAL A 292 -3.28 -10.34 -0.72
CA VAL A 292 -3.52 -10.41 0.72
C VAL A 292 -3.62 -8.99 1.27
N VAL A 293 -4.78 -8.63 1.83
CA VAL A 293 -5.00 -7.34 2.47
C VAL A 293 -4.81 -7.49 3.97
N PHE A 294 -3.93 -6.69 4.54
CA PHE A 294 -3.66 -6.59 5.97
C PHE A 294 -4.35 -5.35 6.50
N VAL A 295 -5.21 -5.51 7.50
CA VAL A 295 -5.89 -4.42 8.19
C VAL A 295 -5.34 -4.34 9.60
N SER A 296 -4.67 -3.23 9.90
CA SER A 296 -4.00 -2.95 11.16
C SER A 296 -4.67 -1.75 11.83
N CYS A 297 -5.35 -1.95 12.96
CA CYS A 297 -5.94 -0.85 13.73
C CYS A 297 -5.96 -1.21 15.21
N GLU A 298 -4.78 -1.53 15.73
CA GLU A 298 -4.54 -1.68 17.16
C GLU A 298 -3.23 -0.98 17.54
N ILE A 299 -3.14 -0.54 18.80
CA ILE A 299 -2.04 0.28 19.32
C ILE A 299 -1.30 -0.38 20.50
N GLU A 300 -1.71 -1.57 20.91
CA GLU A 300 -1.19 -2.26 22.10
C GLU A 300 0.02 -3.13 21.76
N TYR A 301 0.07 -3.71 20.56
CA TYR A 301 1.05 -4.71 20.13
C TYR A 301 1.87 -4.30 18.90
N ASP A 302 1.85 -3.01 18.55
CA ASP A 302 2.64 -2.43 17.45
C ASP A 302 2.40 -3.09 16.08
N SER A 303 1.14 -3.50 15.81
CA SER A 303 0.69 -4.08 14.53
C SER A 303 1.05 -3.21 13.32
N ALA A 304 1.06 -1.89 13.52
CA ALA A 304 1.47 -0.92 12.51
C ALA A 304 2.93 -1.11 12.04
N LYS A 305 3.78 -1.81 12.82
CA LYS A 305 5.14 -2.21 12.41
C LYS A 305 5.25 -3.69 12.10
N THR A 306 4.61 -4.57 12.88
CA THR A 306 4.76 -6.03 12.71
C THR A 306 4.08 -6.54 11.44
N LEU A 307 2.89 -6.02 11.08
CA LEU A 307 2.19 -6.43 9.87
C LEU A 307 2.91 -6.02 8.59
N PRO A 308 3.45 -4.79 8.44
CA PRO A 308 4.30 -4.46 7.30
C PRO A 308 5.52 -5.36 7.14
N ARG A 309 6.21 -5.70 8.25
CA ARG A 309 7.35 -6.63 8.21
C ARG A 309 6.93 -8.03 7.75
N PHE A 310 5.81 -8.54 8.26
CA PHE A 310 5.29 -9.84 7.84
C PHE A 310 4.78 -9.84 6.39
N ALA A 311 4.10 -8.77 5.96
CA ALA A 311 3.67 -8.58 4.57
C ALA A 311 4.86 -8.57 3.60
N GLN A 312 5.98 -7.91 3.98
CA GLN A 312 7.23 -7.96 3.21
C GLN A 312 7.79 -9.39 3.15
N TRP A 313 7.83 -10.09 4.28
CA TRP A 313 8.30 -11.47 4.33
C TRP A 313 7.47 -12.39 3.42
N LEU A 314 6.13 -12.23 3.36
CA LEU A 314 5.28 -12.99 2.44
C LEU A 314 5.54 -12.66 0.96
N ARG A 315 5.80 -11.38 0.62
CA ARG A 315 6.18 -10.99 -0.76
C ARG A 315 7.47 -11.71 -1.18
N GLU A 316 8.45 -11.76 -0.28
CA GLU A 316 9.78 -12.34 -0.53
C GLU A 316 9.80 -13.87 -0.55
N ASN A 317 9.04 -14.51 0.35
CA ASN A 317 9.20 -15.94 0.63
C ASN A 317 8.02 -16.80 0.17
N ARG A 318 6.87 -16.17 -0.14
CA ARG A 318 5.63 -16.87 -0.48
C ARG A 318 4.94 -16.35 -1.74
N GLY A 319 5.50 -15.33 -2.38
CA GLY A 319 4.99 -14.84 -3.67
C GLY A 319 3.57 -14.27 -3.58
N CYS A 320 3.26 -13.54 -2.50
CA CYS A 320 1.99 -12.81 -2.36
C CYS A 320 2.12 -11.35 -2.81
N ASN A 321 1.02 -10.75 -3.27
CA ASN A 321 0.87 -9.31 -3.38
C ASN A 321 0.19 -8.82 -2.09
N CYS A 322 0.91 -8.09 -1.23
CA CYS A 322 0.44 -7.76 0.11
C CYS A 322 0.14 -6.27 0.27
N ARG A 323 -1.12 -5.88 0.49
CA ARG A 323 -1.49 -4.49 0.81
C ARG A 323 -1.68 -4.33 2.31
N VAL A 324 -0.99 -3.38 2.94
CA VAL A 324 -1.23 -3.02 4.33
C VAL A 324 -2.03 -1.74 4.41
N LEU A 325 -3.12 -1.78 5.17
CA LEU A 325 -4.03 -0.68 5.48
C LEU A 325 -3.90 -0.40 6.98
N LEU A 326 -3.47 0.81 7.30
CA LEU A 326 -3.39 1.28 8.68
C LEU A 326 -4.65 2.09 8.99
N GLY A 327 -5.35 1.71 10.04
CA GLY A 327 -6.49 2.44 10.55
C GLY A 327 -6.09 3.43 11.64
N GLU A 328 -6.77 4.57 11.67
CA GLU A 328 -6.66 5.56 12.73
C GLU A 328 -7.82 5.34 13.72
N PRO A 329 -7.52 5.05 15.01
CA PRO A 329 -8.57 4.83 16.00
C PRO A 329 -9.57 5.98 16.06
N GLY A 330 -10.86 5.66 15.91
CA GLY A 330 -11.94 6.64 15.93
C GLY A 330 -12.15 7.43 14.62
N ALA A 331 -11.35 7.20 13.57
CA ALA A 331 -11.57 7.77 12.24
C ALA A 331 -11.98 6.69 11.21
N GLY A 332 -11.32 5.54 11.24
CA GLY A 332 -11.59 4.43 10.32
C GLY A 332 -10.31 3.87 9.67
N ILE A 333 -10.48 3.10 8.60
CA ILE A 333 -9.40 2.44 7.86
C ILE A 333 -9.43 2.91 6.41
N ASN A 334 -8.42 3.67 6.00
CA ASN A 334 -8.33 4.17 4.63
C ASN A 334 -7.95 3.03 3.65
N GLY A 335 -8.57 3.03 2.46
CA GLY A 335 -8.33 2.02 1.42
C GLY A 335 -9.03 0.68 1.63
N LEU A 336 -10.03 0.61 2.52
CA LEU A 336 -10.73 -0.65 2.85
C LEU A 336 -11.54 -1.25 1.69
N ASP A 337 -11.82 -0.46 0.66
CA ASP A 337 -12.38 -0.90 -0.61
C ASP A 337 -11.47 -1.84 -1.41
N GLU A 338 -10.17 -1.93 -1.09
CA GLU A 338 -9.27 -3.00 -1.57
C GLU A 338 -9.79 -4.42 -1.31
N LEU A 339 -10.66 -4.60 -0.30
CA LEU A 339 -11.28 -5.89 0.00
C LEU A 339 -12.09 -6.46 -1.16
N ASP A 340 -12.59 -5.62 -2.06
CA ASP A 340 -13.34 -6.08 -3.24
C ASP A 340 -12.46 -6.95 -4.16
N ALA A 341 -11.16 -6.67 -4.23
CA ALA A 341 -10.20 -7.42 -5.04
C ALA A 341 -9.35 -8.44 -4.23
N ALA A 342 -9.47 -8.46 -2.90
CA ALA A 342 -8.60 -9.27 -2.05
C ALA A 342 -8.89 -10.78 -2.14
N ASP A 343 -7.86 -11.63 -2.19
CA ASP A 343 -8.00 -13.09 -2.09
C ASP A 343 -8.03 -13.56 -0.63
N ALA A 344 -7.40 -12.80 0.28
CA ALA A 344 -7.40 -13.09 1.72
C ALA A 344 -7.31 -11.79 2.55
N LEU A 345 -7.92 -11.83 3.74
CA LEU A 345 -7.82 -10.77 4.75
C LEU A 345 -7.00 -11.25 5.95
N VAL A 346 -5.98 -10.48 6.32
CA VAL A 346 -5.33 -10.55 7.63
C VAL A 346 -5.85 -9.41 8.50
N LEU A 347 -6.52 -9.74 9.60
CA LEU A 347 -7.13 -8.75 10.49
C LEU A 347 -6.35 -8.68 11.81
N TYR A 348 -5.93 -7.47 12.17
CA TYR A 348 -5.35 -7.16 13.48
C TYR A 348 -5.92 -5.82 13.98
N VAL A 349 -7.11 -5.90 14.59
CA VAL A 349 -7.90 -4.73 14.99
C VAL A 349 -8.33 -4.88 16.44
N ARG A 350 -8.36 -3.77 17.18
CA ARG A 350 -8.76 -3.75 18.60
C ARG A 350 -9.78 -2.67 18.88
N ARG A 351 -10.96 -3.07 19.37
CA ARG A 351 -11.98 -2.16 19.94
C ARG A 351 -12.26 -0.94 19.06
N GLN A 352 -12.53 -1.16 17.77
CA GLN A 352 -12.86 -0.11 16.81
C GLN A 352 -14.36 -0.12 16.50
N ALA A 353 -15.00 1.05 16.61
CA ALA A 353 -16.18 1.34 15.81
C ALA A 353 -15.71 1.92 14.49
N LEU A 354 -16.29 1.47 13.38
CA LEU A 354 -15.93 1.94 12.04
C LEU A 354 -17.07 2.73 11.43
N PRO A 355 -16.82 3.67 10.50
CA PRO A 355 -17.88 4.23 9.67
C PRO A 355 -18.76 3.13 9.08
N LYS A 356 -20.09 3.31 9.06
CA LYS A 356 -21.06 2.28 8.60
C LYS A 356 -20.68 1.66 7.25
N GLN A 357 -20.22 2.49 6.32
CA GLN A 357 -19.78 2.04 5.00
C GLN A 357 -18.58 1.07 5.07
N GLN A 358 -17.61 1.33 5.95
CA GLN A 358 -16.44 0.49 6.15
C GLN A 358 -16.80 -0.82 6.84
N MET A 359 -17.67 -0.79 7.85
CA MET A 359 -18.21 -2.01 8.46
C MET A 359 -18.93 -2.87 7.41
N ALA A 360 -19.73 -2.25 6.53
CA ALA A 360 -20.39 -2.93 5.44
C ALA A 360 -19.42 -3.57 4.43
N MET A 361 -18.26 -2.96 4.16
CA MET A 361 -17.21 -3.56 3.31
C MET A 361 -16.65 -4.85 3.94
N ILE A 362 -16.35 -4.85 5.25
CA ILE A 362 -15.87 -6.03 5.97
C ILE A 362 -16.94 -7.13 5.97
N ARG A 363 -18.19 -6.78 6.28
CA ARG A 363 -19.32 -7.72 6.23
C ARG A 363 -19.48 -8.32 4.84
N ARG A 364 -19.47 -7.50 3.78
CA ARG A 364 -19.58 -7.96 2.39
C ARG A 364 -18.47 -8.94 2.02
N TYR A 365 -17.23 -8.65 2.43
CA TYR A 365 -16.09 -9.56 2.22
C TYR A 365 -16.33 -10.93 2.86
N LEU A 366 -16.74 -10.94 4.13
CA LEU A 366 -16.92 -12.16 4.92
C LEU A 366 -18.19 -12.93 4.54
N ASP A 367 -19.29 -12.24 4.25
CA ASP A 367 -20.55 -12.85 3.80
C ASP A 367 -20.41 -13.49 2.41
N ALA A 368 -19.46 -13.02 1.59
CA ALA A 368 -19.05 -13.69 0.35
C ALA A 368 -18.24 -14.98 0.59
N GLY A 369 -17.98 -15.35 1.85
CA GLY A 369 -17.23 -16.55 2.20
C GLY A 369 -15.74 -16.48 1.88
N LYS A 370 -15.15 -15.28 1.92
CA LYS A 370 -13.73 -15.08 1.60
C LYS A 370 -12.80 -15.40 2.80
N PRO A 371 -11.56 -15.83 2.55
CA PRO A 371 -10.59 -16.25 3.58
C PRO A 371 -10.24 -15.19 4.64
N LEU A 372 -10.20 -15.59 5.91
CA LEU A 372 -9.80 -14.71 7.03
C LEU A 372 -8.73 -15.35 7.91
N VAL A 373 -7.67 -14.60 8.18
CA VAL A 373 -6.67 -14.88 9.22
C VAL A 373 -6.72 -13.73 10.23
N ALA A 374 -7.24 -13.98 11.43
CA ALA A 374 -7.42 -12.97 12.46
C ALA A 374 -6.43 -13.18 13.61
N LEU A 375 -5.87 -12.08 14.11
CA LEU A 375 -4.81 -12.10 15.12
C LEU A 375 -5.25 -11.43 16.41
N ARG A 376 -4.86 -12.04 17.54
CA ARG A 376 -4.80 -11.44 18.87
C ARG A 376 -6.08 -10.67 19.23
N THR A 377 -6.02 -9.35 19.30
CA THR A 377 -7.12 -8.46 19.71
C THR A 377 -8.32 -8.47 18.76
N SER A 378 -8.20 -9.13 17.60
CA SER A 378 -9.31 -9.29 16.67
C SER A 378 -10.48 -10.09 17.25
N SER A 379 -10.25 -10.89 18.31
CA SER A 379 -11.32 -11.49 19.12
C SER A 379 -12.23 -10.48 19.82
N HIS A 380 -11.88 -9.21 19.76
CA HIS A 380 -12.71 -8.11 20.19
C HIS A 380 -12.48 -6.88 19.31
N ALA A 381 -12.30 -7.12 18.00
CA ALA A 381 -12.05 -6.10 16.99
C ALA A 381 -13.09 -4.99 17.03
N PHE A 382 -14.37 -5.34 17.09
CA PHE A 382 -15.50 -4.41 16.93
C PHE A 382 -16.45 -4.38 18.11
N ASP A 383 -16.09 -5.00 19.23
CA ASP A 383 -16.81 -4.91 20.50
C ASP A 383 -16.24 -3.71 21.27
N ILE A 384 -16.75 -2.50 21.08
CA ILE A 384 -16.34 -1.36 21.92
C ILE A 384 -17.10 -1.42 23.26
N LYS A 385 -16.44 -1.00 24.35
CA LYS A 385 -17.08 -0.93 25.68
C LYS A 385 -17.81 0.39 25.91
N ALA A 386 -18.45 0.91 24.86
CA ALA A 386 -19.16 2.19 24.84
C ALA A 386 -20.22 2.21 23.73
N GLU A 387 -21.07 3.23 23.70
CA GLU A 387 -21.93 3.48 22.53
C GLU A 387 -21.08 3.98 21.35
N PRO A 388 -21.35 3.52 20.11
CA PRO A 388 -20.63 4.00 18.94
C PRO A 388 -20.95 5.49 18.68
N PRO A 389 -19.97 6.30 18.25
CA PRO A 389 -20.23 7.63 17.76
C PRO A 389 -21.25 7.65 16.61
N GLU A 390 -21.91 8.79 16.40
CA GLU A 390 -22.84 8.97 15.28
C GLU A 390 -22.15 8.63 13.94
N GLY A 391 -22.85 7.88 13.09
CA GLY A 391 -22.32 7.45 11.79
C GLY A 391 -21.36 6.25 11.84
N MET A 392 -20.99 5.77 13.04
CA MET A 392 -20.18 4.57 13.22
C MET A 392 -21.01 3.34 13.58
N GLU A 393 -20.43 2.16 13.38
CA GLU A 393 -21.02 0.85 13.63
C GLU A 393 -20.03 -0.07 14.32
N THR A 394 -20.57 -0.97 15.15
CA THR A 394 -19.86 -2.00 15.91
C THR A 394 -20.36 -3.38 15.50
N TRP A 395 -19.60 -4.42 15.85
CA TRP A 395 -20.00 -5.80 15.63
C TRP A 395 -19.57 -6.68 16.81
N PRO A 396 -20.28 -6.59 17.95
CA PRO A 396 -19.90 -7.29 19.17
C PRO A 396 -19.87 -8.82 19.02
N GLU A 397 -20.73 -9.39 18.17
CA GLU A 397 -20.79 -10.84 17.93
C GLU A 397 -19.74 -11.34 16.94
N PHE A 398 -18.81 -10.50 16.48
CA PHE A 398 -17.79 -10.89 15.49
C PHE A 398 -16.97 -12.09 15.95
N ASP A 399 -16.52 -12.13 17.20
CA ASP A 399 -15.73 -13.24 17.74
C ASP A 399 -16.50 -14.55 17.73
N ALA A 400 -17.68 -14.55 18.36
CA ALA A 400 -18.51 -15.74 18.50
C ALA A 400 -19.05 -16.25 17.16
N LYS A 401 -19.39 -15.36 16.21
CA LYS A 401 -20.01 -15.75 14.93
C LYS A 401 -19.00 -16.00 13.81
N VAL A 402 -17.94 -15.20 13.72
CA VAL A 402 -16.98 -15.25 12.59
C VAL A 402 -15.73 -16.03 12.97
N LEU A 403 -15.15 -15.75 14.13
CA LEU A 403 -13.91 -16.41 14.56
C LEU A 403 -14.18 -17.76 15.22
N GLY A 404 -15.38 -17.98 15.73
CA GLY A 404 -15.71 -19.17 16.55
C GLY A 404 -15.07 -19.12 17.93
N GLY A 405 -14.67 -17.93 18.39
CA GLY A 405 -14.08 -17.68 19.70
C GLY A 405 -15.13 -17.37 20.76
N ASN A 406 -14.66 -17.18 21.99
CA ASN A 406 -15.46 -16.72 23.13
C ASN A 406 -14.57 -15.95 24.11
N TYR A 407 -13.90 -14.91 23.62
CA TYR A 407 -13.00 -14.08 24.41
C TYR A 407 -13.73 -13.37 25.53
N HIS A 408 -13.29 -13.58 26.77
CA HIS A 408 -13.87 -12.91 27.94
C HIS A 408 -12.82 -12.23 28.85
N ASN A 409 -11.56 -12.67 28.84
CA ASN A 409 -10.46 -11.94 29.50
C ASN A 409 -9.07 -12.49 29.10
N HIS A 410 -8.01 -12.02 29.76
CA HIS A 410 -6.67 -12.59 29.65
C HIS A 410 -5.98 -12.66 31.03
N LEU A 411 -5.00 -13.55 31.16
CA LEU A 411 -4.10 -13.59 32.31
C LEU A 411 -3.16 -12.38 32.32
N ARG A 412 -2.46 -12.17 33.45
CA ARG A 412 -1.56 -11.02 33.60
C ARG A 412 -0.48 -11.01 32.50
N PRO A 413 -0.20 -9.84 31.89
CA PRO A 413 0.90 -9.70 30.93
C PRO A 413 2.25 -10.16 31.51
N GLY A 414 3.14 -10.65 30.65
CA GLY A 414 4.51 -11.03 31.02
C GLY A 414 4.68 -12.45 31.57
N THR A 415 3.62 -13.27 31.59
CA THR A 415 3.74 -14.69 31.95
C THR A 415 4.01 -15.52 30.69
N LEU A 416 5.03 -16.37 30.74
CA LEU A 416 5.43 -17.21 29.61
C LEU A 416 4.33 -18.25 29.33
N THR A 417 3.82 -18.25 28.10
CA THR A 417 2.86 -19.25 27.62
C THR A 417 3.59 -20.35 26.87
N GLU A 418 3.50 -21.58 27.36
CA GLU A 418 3.99 -22.77 26.65
C GLU A 418 3.00 -23.16 25.55
N ILE A 419 3.51 -23.45 24.35
CA ILE A 419 2.70 -23.77 23.17
C ILE A 419 2.81 -25.26 22.86
N ALA A 420 1.68 -25.93 22.72
CA ALA A 420 1.58 -27.32 22.30
C ALA A 420 0.49 -27.51 21.23
N ALA A 421 0.55 -28.62 20.50
CA ALA A 421 -0.56 -29.01 19.62
C ALA A 421 -1.79 -29.38 20.45
N ALA A 422 -2.97 -29.03 19.95
CA ALA A 422 -4.22 -29.61 20.44
C ALA A 422 -4.31 -31.09 20.04
N ASP A 423 -5.09 -31.87 20.79
CA ASP A 423 -5.37 -33.26 20.44
C ASP A 423 -5.96 -33.34 19.02
N GLU A 424 -5.53 -34.34 18.24
CA GLU A 424 -5.93 -34.56 16.84
C GLU A 424 -5.50 -33.46 15.83
N ALA A 425 -4.82 -32.39 16.26
CA ALA A 425 -4.38 -31.31 15.38
C ALA A 425 -3.05 -31.59 14.66
N ALA A 426 -2.31 -32.64 15.05
CA ALA A 426 -0.97 -32.94 14.52
C ALA A 426 -0.96 -33.12 12.99
N GLU A 427 -2.05 -33.61 12.41
CA GLU A 427 -2.22 -33.80 10.95
C GLU A 427 -2.71 -32.54 10.23
N SER A 428 -3.01 -31.46 10.95
CA SER A 428 -3.42 -30.20 10.34
C SER A 428 -2.32 -29.68 9.44
N PRO A 429 -2.62 -29.37 8.16
CA PRO A 429 -1.57 -28.95 7.26
C PRO A 429 -1.07 -27.53 7.63
N ILE A 430 -1.82 -26.79 8.46
CA ILE A 430 -1.39 -25.51 9.05
C ILE A 430 -0.15 -25.70 9.96
N LEU A 431 -0.06 -26.83 10.67
CA LEU A 431 1.05 -27.12 11.58
C LEU A 431 2.24 -27.80 10.88
N LYS A 432 2.14 -28.05 9.57
CA LYS A 432 3.19 -28.69 8.79
C LYS A 432 4.51 -27.90 8.89
N ASN A 433 5.60 -28.62 9.15
CA ASN A 433 6.96 -28.09 9.31
C ASN A 433 7.16 -27.13 10.50
N LEU A 434 6.23 -27.05 11.45
CA LEU A 434 6.42 -26.27 12.68
C LEU A 434 7.11 -27.12 13.75
N ARG A 435 8.13 -26.54 14.41
CA ARG A 435 8.75 -27.14 15.59
C ARG A 435 8.07 -26.59 16.85
N LEU A 436 7.14 -27.38 17.41
CA LEU A 436 6.40 -26.99 18.62
C LEU A 436 7.19 -27.22 19.91
N ALA A 437 8.10 -28.19 19.93
CA ALA A 437 8.88 -28.50 21.12
C ALA A 437 9.70 -27.30 21.60
N GLY A 438 9.38 -26.81 22.80
CA GLY A 438 10.04 -25.65 23.43
C GLY A 438 9.58 -24.30 22.88
N TRP A 439 8.52 -24.25 22.07
CA TRP A 439 7.97 -22.99 21.60
C TRP A 439 7.17 -22.32 22.71
N THR A 440 7.51 -21.07 22.99
CA THR A 440 6.85 -20.24 24.00
C THR A 440 6.53 -18.86 23.44
N SER A 441 5.59 -18.18 24.09
CA SER A 441 5.21 -16.79 23.79
C SER A 441 5.20 -15.94 25.06
N THR A 442 5.57 -14.67 24.93
CA THR A 442 5.46 -13.66 26.00
C THR A 442 4.08 -12.99 26.03
N ALA A 443 3.22 -13.30 25.07
CA ALA A 443 1.86 -12.78 25.00
C ALA A 443 1.02 -13.30 26.18
N SER A 444 0.14 -12.45 26.73
CA SER A 444 -0.80 -12.89 27.78
C SER A 444 -1.73 -13.98 27.25
N LEU A 445 -1.93 -15.04 28.03
CA LEU A 445 -2.89 -16.10 27.69
C LEU A 445 -4.32 -15.56 27.72
N TYR A 446 -5.04 -15.68 26.61
CA TYR A 446 -6.45 -15.29 26.52
C TYR A 446 -7.34 -16.42 27.04
N LEU A 447 -8.37 -16.06 27.81
CA LEU A 447 -9.40 -16.97 28.28
C LEU A 447 -10.53 -16.98 27.25
N VAL A 448 -10.71 -18.13 26.60
CA VAL A 448 -11.60 -18.28 25.43
C VAL A 448 -12.47 -19.52 25.47
N SER A 449 -12.23 -20.46 26.39
CA SER A 449 -13.00 -21.69 26.47
C SER A 449 -14.44 -21.44 26.96
N PRO A 450 -15.44 -22.19 26.44
CA PRO A 450 -15.35 -23.10 25.30
C PRO A 450 -15.34 -22.35 23.96
N LEU A 451 -14.71 -22.95 22.94
CA LEU A 451 -14.86 -22.50 21.55
C LEU A 451 -16.27 -22.81 21.01
N ALA A 452 -16.67 -22.09 19.96
CA ALA A 452 -17.95 -22.32 19.29
C ALA A 452 -18.04 -23.72 18.67
N SER A 453 -19.27 -24.24 18.56
CA SER A 453 -19.52 -25.50 17.84
C SER A 453 -19.02 -25.38 16.39
N GLY A 454 -18.18 -26.32 15.96
CA GLY A 454 -17.56 -26.32 14.64
C GLY A 454 -16.20 -25.62 14.56
N ALA A 455 -15.76 -24.90 15.60
CA ALA A 455 -14.37 -24.48 15.70
C ALA A 455 -13.47 -25.67 16.10
N LYS A 456 -12.26 -25.74 15.54
CA LYS A 456 -11.29 -26.81 15.80
C LYS A 456 -9.99 -26.24 16.31
N ALA A 457 -9.67 -26.52 17.57
CA ALA A 457 -8.40 -26.13 18.18
C ALA A 457 -7.22 -26.77 17.45
N LEU A 458 -6.17 -25.98 17.24
CA LEU A 458 -4.92 -26.42 16.62
C LEU A 458 -3.74 -26.33 17.59
N LEU A 459 -3.67 -25.23 18.35
CA LEU A 459 -2.65 -25.01 19.36
C LEU A 459 -3.31 -24.69 20.70
N ILE A 460 -2.71 -25.19 21.76
CA ILE A 460 -3.06 -24.94 23.15
C ILE A 460 -1.92 -24.16 23.82
N GLY A 461 -2.29 -23.15 24.60
CA GLY A 461 -1.39 -22.36 25.43
C GLY A 461 -1.56 -22.76 26.89
N LYS A 462 -0.44 -23.00 27.58
CA LYS A 462 -0.41 -23.28 29.01
C LYS A 462 0.36 -22.20 29.76
N CYS A 463 -0.25 -21.66 30.81
CA CYS A 463 0.35 -20.67 31.68
C CYS A 463 -0.02 -21.00 33.14
N GLY A 464 0.93 -21.60 33.88
CA GLY A 464 0.64 -22.17 35.19
C GLY A 464 -0.38 -23.32 35.09
N GLU A 465 -1.51 -23.21 35.79
CA GLU A 465 -2.60 -24.18 35.75
C GLU A 465 -3.62 -23.91 34.63
N ALA A 466 -3.59 -22.72 34.02
CA ALA A 466 -4.52 -22.37 32.95
C ALA A 466 -4.08 -22.99 31.61
N VAL A 467 -5.05 -23.55 30.90
CA VAL A 467 -4.87 -24.20 29.60
C VAL A 467 -6.00 -23.73 28.69
N GLU A 468 -5.65 -23.04 27.60
CA GLU A 468 -6.63 -22.42 26.70
C GLU A 468 -6.25 -22.66 25.23
N PRO A 469 -7.21 -22.80 24.31
CA PRO A 469 -6.94 -22.72 22.88
C PRO A 469 -6.32 -21.38 22.50
N ILE A 470 -5.21 -21.41 21.76
CA ILE A 470 -4.50 -20.21 21.30
C ILE A 470 -4.39 -20.10 19.78
N ALA A 471 -4.75 -21.15 19.05
CA ALA A 471 -4.99 -21.08 17.62
C ALA A 471 -6.04 -22.12 17.23
N TRP A 472 -6.96 -21.75 16.33
CA TRP A 472 -8.02 -22.63 15.87
C TRP A 472 -8.50 -22.24 14.48
N THR A 473 -9.27 -23.15 13.87
CA THR A 473 -9.99 -22.90 12.62
C THR A 473 -11.49 -22.85 12.85
N HIS A 474 -12.20 -22.10 12.02
CA HIS A 474 -13.66 -22.04 11.97
C HIS A 474 -14.12 -21.83 10.52
N CYS A 475 -15.42 -21.97 10.28
CA CYS A 475 -16.03 -21.64 8.99
C CYS A 475 -17.09 -20.56 9.21
N TYR A 476 -16.95 -19.44 8.50
CA TYR A 476 -18.00 -18.42 8.43
C TYR A 476 -18.55 -18.38 7.01
N ARG A 477 -19.84 -18.70 6.86
CA ARG A 477 -20.42 -19.05 5.55
C ARG A 477 -19.63 -20.21 4.91
N SER A 478 -19.23 -20.07 3.65
CA SER A 478 -18.32 -21.00 2.98
C SER A 478 -16.84 -20.69 3.19
N GLY A 479 -16.51 -19.60 3.88
CA GLY A 479 -15.14 -19.12 4.05
C GLY A 479 -14.39 -19.83 5.17
N ARG A 480 -13.11 -20.12 4.91
CA ARG A 480 -12.18 -20.66 5.90
C ARG A 480 -11.61 -19.55 6.77
N VAL A 481 -11.79 -19.67 8.08
CA VAL A 481 -11.31 -18.73 9.09
C VAL A 481 -10.24 -19.42 9.93
N PHE A 482 -9.12 -18.74 10.13
CA PHE A 482 -8.14 -19.08 11.15
C PHE A 482 -8.01 -17.93 12.13
N TYR A 483 -7.99 -18.24 13.41
CA TYR A 483 -7.67 -17.29 14.46
C TYR A 483 -6.51 -17.80 15.30
N THR A 484 -5.66 -16.88 15.74
CA THR A 484 -4.69 -17.13 16.80
C THR A 484 -4.69 -16.00 17.81
N SER A 485 -4.65 -16.34 19.10
CA SER A 485 -4.43 -15.38 20.18
C SER A 485 -2.94 -15.05 20.35
N LEU A 486 -2.05 -15.56 19.50
CA LEU A 486 -0.68 -15.07 19.40
C LEU A 486 -0.64 -13.81 18.52
N GLY A 487 0.48 -13.11 18.51
CA GLY A 487 0.68 -11.89 17.70
C GLY A 487 1.23 -10.71 18.49
N ASP A 488 1.84 -10.97 19.66
CA ASP A 488 2.71 -9.98 20.30
C ASP A 488 3.91 -9.67 19.38
N ALA A 489 4.52 -8.49 19.54
CA ALA A 489 5.66 -8.09 18.71
C ALA A 489 6.83 -9.11 18.77
N ASN A 490 7.03 -9.79 19.90
CA ASN A 490 8.04 -10.84 20.03
C ASN A 490 7.67 -12.12 19.28
N ASP A 491 6.38 -12.44 19.15
CA ASP A 491 5.94 -13.62 18.39
C ASP A 491 6.37 -13.48 16.92
N PHE A 492 6.27 -12.27 16.35
CA PHE A 492 6.70 -12.00 14.97
C PHE A 492 8.21 -12.20 14.73
N GLN A 493 9.03 -12.26 15.79
CA GLN A 493 10.46 -12.60 15.67
C GLN A 493 10.68 -14.10 15.49
N SER A 494 9.75 -14.95 15.94
CA SER A 494 9.78 -16.39 15.76
C SER A 494 9.56 -16.79 14.29
N PRO A 495 10.47 -17.57 13.68
CA PRO A 495 10.21 -18.20 12.38
C PRO A 495 8.98 -19.11 12.41
N GLN A 496 8.73 -19.81 13.52
CA GLN A 496 7.58 -20.70 13.68
C GLN A 496 6.27 -19.93 13.59
N PHE A 497 6.19 -18.74 14.18
CA PHE A 497 4.98 -17.92 14.11
C PHE A 497 4.73 -17.38 12.69
N ARG A 498 5.77 -16.88 12.01
CA ARG A 498 5.63 -16.42 10.61
C ARG A 498 5.18 -17.55 9.69
N GLU A 499 5.73 -18.76 9.87
CA GLU A 499 5.33 -19.95 9.12
C GLU A 499 3.91 -20.42 9.47
N LEU A 500 3.49 -20.36 10.74
CA LEU A 500 2.11 -20.65 11.14
C LEU A 500 1.12 -19.74 10.40
N LEU A 501 1.38 -18.43 10.39
CA LEU A 501 0.51 -17.46 9.71
C LEU A 501 0.51 -17.66 8.20
N ALA A 502 1.66 -18.00 7.60
CA ALA A 502 1.76 -18.33 6.19
C ALA A 502 0.91 -19.57 5.86
N ASN A 503 1.11 -20.67 6.57
CA ASN A 503 0.35 -21.89 6.35
C ASN A 503 -1.15 -21.67 6.55
N ALA A 504 -1.55 -20.90 7.56
CA ALA A 504 -2.94 -20.52 7.80
C ALA A 504 -3.53 -19.73 6.61
N LEU A 505 -2.80 -18.77 6.06
CA LEU A 505 -3.23 -18.01 4.88
C LEU A 505 -3.42 -18.90 3.66
N PHE A 506 -2.42 -19.73 3.33
CA PHE A 506 -2.51 -20.62 2.17
C PHE A 506 -3.59 -21.69 2.35
N TRP A 507 -3.78 -22.19 3.58
CA TRP A 507 -4.89 -23.09 3.90
C TRP A 507 -6.24 -22.42 3.72
N ALA A 508 -6.39 -21.18 4.19
CA ALA A 508 -7.64 -20.44 4.09
C ALA A 508 -7.99 -20.12 2.64
N MET A 509 -6.99 -19.83 1.80
CA MET A 509 -7.15 -19.61 0.35
C MET A 509 -7.27 -20.90 -0.48
N GLU A 510 -7.17 -22.08 0.14
CA GLU A 510 -7.15 -23.38 -0.56
C GLU A 510 -5.97 -23.53 -1.55
N LYS A 511 -4.79 -23.04 -1.17
CA LYS A 511 -3.56 -23.00 -1.99
C LYS A 511 -2.37 -23.76 -1.36
N MET A 512 -2.64 -24.69 -0.45
CA MET A 512 -1.64 -25.48 0.29
C MET A 512 -0.95 -26.55 -0.53
#